data_AF-I1CGX3-F1
#
_entry.id   AF-I1CGX3-F1
#
_cell.length_a   1.000
_cell.length_b   1.000
_cell.length_c   1.000
_cell.angle_alpha   90.00
_cell.angle_beta   90.00
_cell.angle_gamma   90.00
#
_symmetry.space_group_name_H-M   'P 1'
#
loop_
_entity.id
_entity.type
_entity.pdbx_description
1 polymer ?
#
loop_
_entity_poly.entity_id
_entity_poly.type
_entity_poly.pdbx_seq_one_letter_code
_entity_poly.pdbx_strand_id
1 'polypeptide(L)'
;MKFILSESIQSKKNRLFRKLIQEIKLGLFHTSFEISSILFSLCFELSKLDKIEKYDLDLVDTSLINQLLNLVQETRGDAQESFNYDVIRLLLVFNEQYMMSGQSENLVLDVLSQRIGTSDIFSANLIFMLNRSIDIILREVCGLGDTKEAQTLLEAYLRVLEPLLENTQLNSRPYKKNEIYRVLQQLIHPGMRRKVHSTTKRLVKRIIENWWEKLMDCNSPYTSSLGPSTPSDDIPETELTKQIV
;
A
#
# COMPACT_ATOMS: atom_id res chain seq x y z
N MET A 1 -39.85 -13.32 9.00
CA MET A 1 -39.44 -12.38 10.07
C MET A 1 -37.95 -12.00 9.99
N LYS A 2 -36.99 -12.95 9.87
CA LYS A 2 -35.55 -12.62 9.70
C LYS A 2 -35.22 -11.74 8.47
N PHE A 3 -35.86 -11.99 7.33
CA PHE A 3 -35.63 -11.24 6.09
C PHE A 3 -36.08 -9.75 6.17
N ILE A 4 -37.24 -9.50 6.77
CA ILE A 4 -37.78 -8.13 6.93
C ILE A 4 -36.89 -7.31 7.89
N LEU A 5 -36.35 -7.96 8.92
CA LEU A 5 -35.41 -7.33 9.85
C LEU A 5 -34.07 -7.01 9.16
N SER A 6 -33.52 -7.92 8.35
CA SER A 6 -32.28 -7.65 7.61
C SER A 6 -32.42 -6.51 6.60
N GLU A 7 -33.55 -6.46 5.88
CA GLU A 7 -33.83 -5.40 4.90
C GLU A 7 -34.01 -4.02 5.59
N SER A 8 -34.69 -4.00 6.74
CA SER A 8 -34.86 -2.79 7.55
C SER A 8 -33.53 -2.28 8.14
N ILE A 9 -32.63 -3.20 8.54
CA ILE A 9 -31.29 -2.85 9.04
C ILE A 9 -30.45 -2.28 7.90
N GLN A 10 -30.47 -2.91 6.72
CA GLN A 10 -29.72 -2.43 5.55
C GLN A 10 -30.20 -1.05 5.10
N SER A 11 -31.51 -0.82 5.05
CA SER A 11 -32.08 0.50 4.70
C SER A 11 -31.63 1.61 5.66
N LYS A 12 -31.58 1.32 6.97
CA LYS A 12 -31.06 2.26 7.98
C LYS A 12 -29.57 2.52 7.82
N LYS A 13 -28.79 1.48 7.53
CA LYS A 13 -27.34 1.58 7.26
C LYS A 13 -27.07 2.48 6.06
N ASN A 14 -27.75 2.24 4.93
CA ASN A 14 -27.62 3.06 3.72
C ASN A 14 -27.96 4.52 4.02
N ARG A 15 -29.07 4.78 4.73
CA ARG A 15 -29.45 6.15 5.13
C ARG A 15 -28.40 6.82 6.02
N LEU A 16 -27.79 6.09 6.96
CA LEU A 16 -26.75 6.61 7.82
C LEU A 16 -25.50 6.96 7.00
N PHE A 17 -25.04 6.05 6.14
CA PHE A 17 -23.90 6.29 5.26
C PHE A 17 -24.07 7.57 4.42
N ARG A 18 -25.24 7.72 3.75
CA ARG A 18 -25.56 8.92 2.95
C ARG A 18 -25.43 10.20 3.77
N LYS A 19 -25.97 10.22 4.99
CA LYS A 19 -25.89 11.38 5.87
C LYS A 19 -24.45 11.69 6.27
N LEU A 20 -23.65 10.68 6.61
CA LEU A 20 -22.25 10.88 6.97
C LEU A 20 -21.48 11.47 5.78
N ILE A 21 -21.64 10.93 4.58
CA ILE A 21 -20.99 11.48 3.38
C ILE A 21 -21.41 12.93 3.13
N GLN A 22 -22.67 13.28 3.32
CA GLN A 22 -23.13 14.67 3.21
C GLN A 22 -22.45 15.59 4.22
N GLU A 23 -22.38 15.20 5.50
CA GLU A 23 -21.69 15.98 6.54
C GLU A 23 -20.19 16.13 6.24
N ILE A 24 -19.55 15.08 5.72
CA ILE A 24 -18.15 15.14 5.31
C ILE A 24 -17.99 16.12 4.14
N LYS A 25 -18.88 16.10 3.13
CA LYS A 25 -18.82 17.02 1.99
C LYS A 25 -19.00 18.49 2.38
N LEU A 26 -19.73 18.79 3.45
CA LEU A 26 -19.87 20.16 3.95
C LEU A 26 -18.53 20.75 4.41
N GLY A 27 -17.51 19.91 4.67
CA GLY A 27 -16.15 20.37 4.89
C GLY A 27 -15.95 21.15 6.19
N LEU A 28 -16.85 20.98 7.18
CA LEU A 28 -16.80 21.71 8.46
C LEU A 28 -15.75 21.15 9.44
N PHE A 29 -14.64 20.61 8.91
CA PHE A 29 -13.63 19.87 9.67
C PHE A 29 -12.86 20.73 10.68
N HIS A 30 -12.68 22.02 10.37
CA HIS A 30 -11.95 22.95 11.24
C HIS A 30 -12.72 23.34 12.51
N THR A 31 -14.01 23.01 12.61
CA THR A 31 -14.83 23.36 13.78
C THR A 31 -14.43 22.53 14.99
N SER A 32 -14.16 21.24 14.79
CA SER A 32 -13.64 20.32 15.81
C SER A 32 -13.07 19.06 15.14
N PHE A 33 -11.78 18.82 15.32
CA PHE A 33 -11.11 17.61 14.85
C PHE A 33 -11.64 16.35 15.55
N GLU A 34 -12.07 16.46 16.81
CA GLU A 34 -12.61 15.33 17.58
C GLU A 34 -13.94 14.84 16.98
N ILE A 35 -14.85 15.77 16.68
CA ILE A 35 -16.14 15.43 16.05
C ILE A 35 -15.89 14.86 14.64
N SER A 36 -14.97 15.47 13.89
CA SER A 36 -14.60 14.99 12.56
C SER A 36 -13.97 13.59 12.59
N SER A 37 -13.14 13.31 13.60
CA SER A 37 -12.55 11.98 13.84
C SER A 37 -13.63 10.92 14.10
N ILE A 38 -14.64 11.25 14.93
CA ILE A 38 -15.79 10.35 15.18
C ILE A 38 -16.58 10.12 13.89
N LEU A 39 -16.82 11.16 13.11
CA LEU A 39 -17.51 11.09 11.82
C LEU A 39 -16.78 10.18 10.83
N PHE A 40 -15.46 10.36 10.67
CA PHE A 40 -14.64 9.54 9.79
C PHE A 40 -14.53 8.09 10.27
N SER A 41 -14.34 7.89 11.58
CA SER A 41 -14.29 6.55 12.18
C SER A 41 -15.61 5.81 11.98
N LEU A 42 -16.75 6.47 12.17
CA LEU A 42 -18.06 5.85 11.93
C LEU A 42 -18.27 5.51 10.46
N CYS A 43 -17.92 6.43 9.54
CA CYS A 43 -18.01 6.20 8.11
C CYS A 43 -17.09 5.04 7.67
N PHE A 44 -15.88 4.98 8.23
CA PHE A 44 -14.92 3.90 8.00
C PHE A 44 -15.50 2.55 8.44
N GLU A 45 -15.99 2.45 9.67
CA GLU A 45 -16.54 1.18 10.19
C GLU A 45 -17.77 0.74 9.38
N LEU A 46 -18.66 1.67 9.01
CA LEU A 46 -19.81 1.33 8.15
C LEU A 46 -19.39 0.84 6.76
N SER A 47 -18.36 1.45 6.19
CA SER A 47 -17.80 1.08 4.89
C SER A 47 -17.06 -0.25 4.94
N LYS A 48 -16.59 -0.69 6.11
CA LYS A 48 -15.89 -1.97 6.27
C LYS A 48 -16.84 -3.16 6.46
N LEU A 49 -18.03 -2.92 7.01
CA LEU A 49 -18.95 -3.99 7.41
C LEU A 49 -19.55 -4.75 6.22
N ASP A 50 -19.96 -4.05 5.15
CA ASP A 50 -20.48 -4.70 3.93
C ASP A 50 -20.14 -3.87 2.70
N LYS A 51 -20.21 -4.51 1.53
CA LYS A 51 -20.15 -3.84 0.22
C LYS A 51 -21.22 -2.73 0.14
N ILE A 52 -20.79 -1.52 -0.19
CA ILE A 52 -21.67 -0.37 -0.40
C ILE A 52 -22.38 -0.53 -1.75
N GLU A 53 -23.67 -0.17 -1.77
CA GLU A 53 -24.45 -0.15 -3.01
C GLU A 53 -23.90 0.90 -3.98
N LYS A 54 -23.94 0.60 -5.29
CA LYS A 54 -23.39 1.50 -6.32
C LYS A 54 -23.89 2.94 -6.18
N TYR A 55 -25.20 3.12 -6.03
CA TYR A 55 -25.82 4.44 -5.88
C TYR A 55 -25.29 5.22 -4.66
N ASP A 56 -24.99 4.52 -3.57
CA ASP A 56 -24.43 5.14 -2.37
C ASP A 56 -22.95 5.45 -2.55
N LEU A 57 -22.21 4.56 -3.21
CA LEU A 57 -20.80 4.77 -3.53
C LEU A 57 -20.59 5.94 -4.52
N ASP A 58 -21.54 6.18 -5.42
CA ASP A 58 -21.53 7.33 -6.34
C ASP A 58 -21.62 8.68 -5.59
N LEU A 59 -21.99 8.68 -4.30
CA LEU A 59 -21.88 9.86 -3.45
C LEU A 59 -20.43 10.20 -3.09
N VAL A 60 -19.51 9.24 -3.17
CA VAL A 60 -18.07 9.49 -3.06
C VAL A 60 -17.61 9.99 -4.43
N ASP A 61 -17.45 11.31 -4.57
CA ASP A 61 -17.08 11.93 -5.84
C ASP A 61 -15.63 12.45 -5.82
N THR A 62 -15.16 12.89 -6.99
CA THR A 62 -13.81 13.45 -7.16
C THR A 62 -13.54 14.59 -6.18
N SER A 63 -14.54 15.44 -5.91
CA SER A 63 -14.40 16.57 -4.99
C SER A 63 -14.10 16.07 -3.57
N LEU A 64 -14.87 15.09 -3.10
CA LEU A 64 -14.67 14.52 -1.77
C LEU A 64 -13.28 13.90 -1.61
N ILE A 65 -12.83 13.07 -2.57
CA ILE A 65 -11.50 12.46 -2.50
C ILE A 65 -10.40 13.53 -2.48
N ASN A 66 -10.55 14.58 -3.29
CA ASN A 66 -9.62 15.71 -3.28
C ASN A 66 -9.61 16.45 -1.94
N GLN A 67 -10.77 16.67 -1.33
CA GLN A 67 -10.88 17.29 0.00
C GLN A 67 -10.19 16.46 1.08
N LEU A 68 -10.41 15.14 1.09
CA LEU A 68 -9.74 14.24 2.04
C LEU A 68 -8.23 14.23 1.84
N LEU A 69 -7.74 14.19 0.60
CA LEU A 69 -6.31 14.27 0.31
C LEU A 69 -5.72 15.61 0.76
N ASN A 70 -6.39 16.75 0.51
CA ASN A 70 -5.95 18.05 0.99
C ASN A 70 -5.88 18.08 2.52
N LEU A 71 -6.88 17.51 3.20
CA LEU A 71 -6.93 17.43 4.65
C LEU A 71 -5.74 16.64 5.23
N VAL A 72 -5.32 15.55 4.56
CA VAL A 72 -4.09 14.83 4.94
C VAL A 72 -2.85 15.73 4.82
N GLN A 73 -2.77 16.55 3.77
CA GLN A 73 -1.63 17.46 3.57
C GLN A 73 -1.61 18.59 4.63
N GLU A 74 -2.78 19.09 5.02
CA GLU A 74 -2.94 20.16 6.01
C GLU A 74 -2.64 19.71 7.45
N THR A 75 -2.93 18.44 7.77
CA THR A 75 -2.86 17.89 9.14
C THR A 75 -1.59 17.11 9.44
N ARG A 76 -0.48 17.47 8.77
CA ARG A 76 0.83 16.79 8.88
C ARG A 76 1.56 16.91 10.24
N GLY A 77 1.01 17.67 11.19
CA GLY A 77 1.67 17.91 12.49
C GLY A 77 1.40 16.79 13.50
N ASP A 78 2.37 16.54 14.39
CA ASP A 78 2.28 15.46 15.40
C ASP A 78 1.02 15.56 16.28
N ALA A 79 0.56 16.77 16.59
CA ALA A 79 -0.65 16.98 17.38
C ALA A 79 -1.93 16.50 16.69
N GLN A 80 -1.93 16.42 15.35
CA GLN A 80 -3.07 15.98 14.54
C GLN A 80 -2.84 14.61 13.90
N GLU A 81 -1.77 13.90 14.25
CA GLU A 81 -1.38 12.63 13.63
C GLU A 81 -2.52 11.59 13.67
N SER A 82 -3.19 11.43 14.81
CA SER A 82 -4.32 10.50 14.94
C SER A 82 -5.45 10.82 13.95
N PHE A 83 -5.80 12.09 13.82
CA PHE A 83 -6.83 12.54 12.89
C PHE A 83 -6.40 12.35 11.44
N ASN A 84 -5.13 12.64 11.13
CA ASN A 84 -4.55 12.38 9.81
C ASN A 84 -4.72 10.91 9.40
N TYR A 85 -4.43 9.97 10.31
CA TYR A 85 -4.64 8.54 10.06
C TYR A 85 -6.11 8.16 9.90
N ASP A 86 -7.05 8.85 10.56
CA ASP A 86 -8.49 8.62 10.34
C ASP A 86 -8.90 8.93 8.90
N VAL A 87 -8.39 10.04 8.36
CA VAL A 87 -8.62 10.44 6.95
C VAL A 87 -8.03 9.41 6.00
N ILE A 88 -6.80 8.97 6.26
CA ILE A 88 -6.11 7.97 5.43
C ILE A 88 -6.86 6.63 5.45
N ARG A 89 -7.32 6.18 6.63
CA ARG A 89 -8.14 4.96 6.75
C ARG A 89 -9.42 5.06 5.94
N LEU A 90 -10.05 6.24 5.93
CA LEU A 90 -11.25 6.48 5.13
C LEU A 90 -10.96 6.41 3.63
N LEU A 91 -9.86 7.00 3.15
CA LEU A 91 -9.42 6.88 1.75
C LEU A 91 -9.16 5.41 1.36
N LEU A 92 -8.51 4.64 2.23
CA LEU A 92 -8.20 3.23 1.96
C LEU A 92 -9.46 2.36 1.90
N VAL A 93 -10.43 2.56 2.80
CA VAL A 93 -11.68 1.79 2.75
C VAL A 93 -12.52 2.16 1.53
N PHE A 94 -12.50 3.41 1.06
CA PHE A 94 -13.15 3.75 -0.21
C PHE A 94 -12.50 3.07 -1.39
N ASN A 95 -11.17 3.03 -1.45
CA ASN A 95 -10.46 2.26 -2.48
C ASN A 95 -10.87 0.78 -2.47
N GLU A 96 -10.96 0.17 -1.28
CA GLU A 96 -11.45 -1.20 -1.10
C GLU A 96 -12.90 -1.36 -1.61
N GLN A 97 -13.77 -0.40 -1.30
CA GLN A 97 -15.17 -0.43 -1.78
C GLN A 97 -15.28 -0.31 -3.30
N TYR A 98 -14.44 0.51 -3.95
CA TYR A 98 -14.38 0.54 -5.42
C TYR A 98 -13.90 -0.80 -5.98
N MET A 99 -12.87 -1.42 -5.41
CA MET A 99 -12.43 -2.76 -5.81
C MET A 99 -13.53 -3.82 -5.67
N MET A 100 -14.30 -3.78 -4.58
CA MET A 100 -15.42 -4.69 -4.33
C MET A 100 -16.65 -4.38 -5.19
N SER A 101 -16.80 -3.14 -5.67
CA SER A 101 -17.97 -2.70 -6.43
C SER A 101 -18.15 -3.46 -7.74
N GLY A 102 -17.06 -3.94 -8.35
CA GLY A 102 -17.04 -4.52 -9.69
C GLY A 102 -17.10 -3.46 -10.80
N GLN A 103 -16.95 -2.18 -10.46
CA GLN A 103 -16.73 -1.13 -11.44
C GLN A 103 -15.37 -1.30 -12.12
N SER A 104 -15.27 -0.92 -13.38
CA SER A 104 -14.01 -0.94 -14.14
C SER A 104 -13.03 0.14 -13.68
N GLU A 105 -13.54 1.20 -13.08
CA GLU A 105 -12.78 2.38 -12.67
C GLU A 105 -12.76 2.48 -11.14
N ASN A 106 -11.63 2.93 -10.60
CA ASN A 106 -11.45 3.16 -9.18
C ASN A 106 -11.12 4.63 -8.98
N LEU A 107 -12.13 5.38 -8.56
CA LEU A 107 -12.05 6.83 -8.43
C LEU A 107 -10.90 7.28 -7.53
N VAL A 108 -10.59 6.54 -6.47
CA VAL A 108 -9.48 6.88 -5.57
C VAL A 108 -8.15 6.81 -6.32
N LEU A 109 -7.94 5.75 -7.10
CA LEU A 109 -6.74 5.60 -7.93
C LEU A 109 -6.70 6.63 -9.06
N ASP A 110 -7.84 6.94 -9.68
CA ASP A 110 -7.93 7.93 -10.75
C ASP A 110 -7.55 9.33 -10.23
N VAL A 111 -8.07 9.74 -9.07
CA VAL A 111 -7.71 11.02 -8.44
C VAL A 111 -6.23 11.03 -8.03
N LEU A 112 -5.71 9.94 -7.45
CA LEU A 112 -4.29 9.86 -7.10
C LEU A 112 -3.39 9.99 -8.35
N SER A 113 -3.78 9.40 -9.48
CA SER A 113 -3.04 9.50 -10.74
C SER A 113 -2.95 10.93 -11.27
N GLN A 114 -3.98 11.76 -11.02
CA GLN A 114 -4.02 13.17 -11.40
C GLN A 114 -3.23 14.08 -10.44
N ARG A 115 -2.86 13.56 -9.26
CA ARG A 115 -2.25 14.31 -8.15
C ARG A 115 -0.79 13.95 -7.88
N ILE A 116 -0.12 13.32 -8.83
CA ILE A 116 1.30 12.97 -8.72
C ILE A 116 2.11 14.21 -8.35
N GLY A 117 2.90 14.12 -7.27
CA GLY A 117 3.72 15.22 -6.75
C GLY A 117 2.99 16.27 -5.90
N THR A 118 1.71 16.07 -5.58
CA THR A 118 0.93 16.99 -4.71
C THR A 118 0.39 16.32 -3.43
N SER A 119 0.65 15.03 -3.26
CA SER A 119 0.13 14.19 -2.17
C SER A 119 1.27 13.58 -1.34
N ASP A 120 2.32 14.36 -1.09
CA ASP A 120 3.57 13.87 -0.49
C ASP A 120 3.36 13.29 0.92
N ILE A 121 2.56 13.95 1.78
CA ILE A 121 2.30 13.50 3.15
C ILE A 121 1.51 12.20 3.14
N PHE A 122 0.46 12.14 2.31
CA PHE A 122 -0.28 10.90 2.08
C PHE A 122 0.65 9.76 1.65
N SER A 123 1.51 10.01 0.65
CA SER A 123 2.44 8.99 0.15
C SER A 123 3.46 8.55 1.21
N ALA A 124 3.99 9.48 2.01
CA ALA A 124 4.92 9.18 3.10
C ALA A 124 4.25 8.34 4.19
N ASN A 125 3.00 8.65 4.56
CA ASN A 125 2.23 7.87 5.52
C ASN A 125 1.87 6.49 4.98
N LEU A 126 1.52 6.37 3.68
CA LEU A 126 1.35 5.07 3.03
C LEU A 126 2.63 4.23 3.12
N ILE A 127 3.79 4.81 2.82
CA ILE A 127 5.09 4.13 2.92
C ILE A 127 5.34 3.65 4.34
N PHE A 128 5.10 4.50 5.34
CA PHE A 128 5.30 4.16 6.74
C PHE A 128 4.40 2.99 7.16
N MET A 129 3.12 3.04 6.80
CA MET A 129 2.17 1.96 7.09
C MET A 129 2.53 0.66 6.36
N LEU A 130 2.99 0.74 5.10
CA LEU A 130 3.46 -0.43 4.35
C LEU A 130 4.69 -1.06 5.02
N ASN A 131 5.68 -0.27 5.40
CA ASN A 131 6.85 -0.79 6.12
C ASN A 131 6.44 -1.43 7.46
N ARG A 132 5.48 -0.81 8.16
CA ARG A 132 4.95 -1.35 9.42
C ARG A 132 4.19 -2.67 9.20
N SER A 133 3.46 -2.82 8.10
CA SER A 133 2.77 -4.06 7.76
C SER A 133 3.76 -5.18 7.44
N ILE A 134 4.90 -4.88 6.81
CA ILE A 134 6.01 -5.83 6.65
C ILE A 134 6.54 -6.30 8.00
N ASP A 135 6.76 -5.39 8.97
CA ASP A 135 7.21 -5.78 10.31
C ASP A 135 6.20 -6.68 11.03
N ILE A 136 4.90 -6.46 10.82
CA ILE A 136 3.84 -7.34 11.35
C ILE A 136 3.92 -8.69 10.65
N ILE A 137 3.95 -8.72 9.32
CA ILE A 137 4.04 -9.95 8.52
C ILE A 137 5.25 -10.79 8.97
N LEU A 138 6.45 -10.19 9.08
CA LEU A 138 7.65 -10.91 9.49
C LEU A 138 7.52 -11.52 10.89
N ARG A 139 6.95 -10.76 11.84
CA ARG A 139 6.70 -11.24 13.20
C ARG A 139 5.73 -12.40 13.24
N GLU A 140 4.60 -12.27 12.55
CA GLU A 140 3.55 -13.28 12.50
C GLU A 140 4.05 -14.55 11.81
N VAL A 141 4.68 -14.41 10.63
CA VAL A 141 5.29 -15.51 9.88
C VAL A 141 6.29 -16.32 10.73
N CYS A 142 7.08 -15.66 11.58
CA CYS A 142 8.02 -16.33 12.49
C CYS A 142 7.33 -17.06 13.66
N GLY A 143 6.21 -16.53 14.15
CA GLY A 143 5.50 -16.98 15.34
C GLY A 143 4.43 -18.04 15.12
N LEU A 144 4.05 -18.31 13.87
CA LEU A 144 3.01 -19.31 13.54
C LEU A 144 3.47 -20.75 13.82
N GLY A 145 2.60 -21.52 14.48
CA GLY A 145 2.79 -22.94 14.75
C GLY A 145 2.47 -23.86 13.57
N ASP A 146 2.50 -25.18 13.78
CA ASP A 146 2.29 -26.20 12.73
C ASP A 146 0.82 -26.61 12.50
N THR A 147 -0.16 -25.84 13.01
CA THR A 147 -1.58 -26.18 12.80
C THR A 147 -2.02 -25.84 11.37
N LYS A 148 -3.10 -26.46 10.91
CA LYS A 148 -3.64 -26.20 9.56
C LYS A 148 -4.08 -24.73 9.40
N GLU A 149 -4.63 -24.15 10.44
CA GLU A 149 -5.09 -22.76 10.50
C GLU A 149 -3.88 -21.81 10.44
N ALA A 150 -2.83 -22.10 11.23
CA ALA A 150 -1.59 -21.32 11.22
C ALA A 150 -0.91 -21.38 9.85
N GLN A 151 -0.89 -22.56 9.22
CA GLN A 151 -0.38 -22.76 7.88
C GLN A 151 -1.20 -21.98 6.83
N THR A 152 -2.53 -21.96 6.95
CA THR A 152 -3.40 -21.19 6.05
C THR A 152 -3.13 -19.69 6.18
N LEU A 153 -2.97 -19.20 7.41
CA LEU A 153 -2.66 -17.81 7.70
C LEU A 153 -1.24 -17.43 7.22
N LEU A 154 -0.26 -18.31 7.40
CA LEU A 154 1.09 -18.14 6.88
C LEU A 154 1.06 -17.93 5.35
N GLU A 155 0.34 -18.79 4.64
CA GLU A 155 0.25 -18.66 3.19
C GLU A 155 -0.52 -17.41 2.76
N ALA A 156 -1.51 -16.95 3.55
CA ALA A 156 -2.19 -15.68 3.29
C ALA A 156 -1.22 -14.50 3.42
N TYR A 157 -0.41 -14.47 4.48
CA TYR A 157 0.63 -13.46 4.66
C TYR A 157 1.66 -13.48 3.53
N LEU A 158 2.11 -14.65 3.09
CA LEU A 158 3.06 -14.77 1.96
C LEU A 158 2.46 -14.28 0.64
N ARG A 159 1.18 -14.57 0.38
CA ARG A 159 0.46 -14.08 -0.81
C ARG A 159 0.25 -12.58 -0.80
N VAL A 160 0.15 -11.95 0.38
CA VAL A 160 0.14 -10.48 0.51
C VAL A 160 1.54 -9.91 0.38
N LEU A 161 2.54 -10.57 0.96
CA LEU A 161 3.93 -10.13 0.94
C LEU A 161 4.49 -10.03 -0.48
N GLU A 162 4.21 -11.00 -1.34
CA GLU A 162 4.72 -11.04 -2.71
C GLU A 162 4.39 -9.77 -3.53
N PRO A 163 3.11 -9.38 -3.75
CA PRO A 163 2.80 -8.18 -4.50
C PRO A 163 3.28 -6.90 -3.79
N LEU A 164 3.40 -6.88 -2.45
CA LEU A 164 3.98 -5.75 -1.73
C LEU A 164 5.47 -5.56 -2.05
N LEU A 165 6.21 -6.66 -2.18
CA LEU A 165 7.63 -6.62 -2.52
C LEU A 165 7.87 -6.22 -3.98
N GLU A 166 7.01 -6.66 -4.90
CA GLU A 166 7.17 -6.45 -6.35
C GLU A 166 6.63 -5.10 -6.84
N ASN A 167 5.47 -4.67 -6.33
CA ASN A 167 4.69 -3.55 -6.90
C ASN A 167 4.73 -2.28 -6.06
N THR A 168 5.61 -2.20 -5.07
CA THR A 168 5.80 -0.99 -4.26
C THR A 168 7.25 -0.52 -4.34
N GLN A 169 7.56 0.57 -3.64
CA GLN A 169 8.94 1.05 -3.50
C GLN A 169 9.93 -0.01 -2.99
N LEU A 170 9.47 -1.09 -2.35
CA LEU A 170 10.33 -2.18 -1.84
C LEU A 170 11.08 -2.92 -2.96
N ASN A 171 10.64 -2.81 -4.21
CA ASN A 171 11.34 -3.36 -5.37
C ASN A 171 12.57 -2.52 -5.78
N SER A 172 12.65 -1.25 -5.37
CA SER A 172 13.79 -0.38 -5.68
C SER A 172 14.59 0.03 -4.45
N ARG A 173 13.91 0.28 -3.32
CA ARG A 173 14.48 0.64 -2.03
C ARG A 173 13.98 -0.35 -0.97
N PRO A 174 14.60 -1.53 -0.86
CA PRO A 174 14.06 -2.63 -0.06
C PRO A 174 14.25 -2.38 1.44
N TYR A 175 13.14 -2.17 2.16
CA TYR A 175 13.12 -2.12 3.63
C TYR A 175 13.45 -3.49 4.22
N LYS A 176 14.38 -3.55 5.18
CA LYS A 176 14.75 -4.78 5.90
C LYS A 176 15.08 -5.99 5.00
N LYS A 177 15.66 -5.73 3.82
CA LYS A 177 15.99 -6.73 2.79
C LYS A 177 16.54 -8.05 3.37
N ASN A 178 17.61 -7.97 4.16
CA ASN A 178 18.29 -9.14 4.73
C ASN A 178 17.44 -9.90 5.76
N GLU A 179 16.62 -9.19 6.55
CA GLU A 179 15.72 -9.80 7.52
C GLU A 179 14.61 -10.58 6.82
N ILE A 180 14.00 -9.98 5.79
CA ILE A 180 12.98 -10.63 4.95
C ILE A 180 13.55 -11.93 4.36
N TYR A 181 14.71 -11.85 3.70
CA TYR A 181 15.35 -13.04 3.11
C TYR A 181 15.68 -14.11 4.14
N ARG A 182 16.19 -13.72 5.32
CA ARG A 182 16.48 -14.65 6.42
C ARG A 182 15.21 -15.38 6.89
N VAL A 183 14.10 -14.66 7.06
CA VAL A 183 12.81 -15.25 7.46
C VAL A 183 12.31 -16.21 6.38
N LEU A 184 12.33 -15.81 5.11
CA LEU A 184 11.97 -16.67 3.98
C LEU A 184 12.81 -17.96 3.95
N GLN A 185 14.13 -17.86 4.15
CA GLN A 185 15.01 -19.03 4.23
C GLN A 185 14.67 -19.97 5.39
N GLN A 186 14.31 -19.42 6.56
CA GLN A 186 13.88 -20.21 7.72
C GLN A 186 12.57 -20.97 7.47
N LEU A 187 11.69 -20.49 6.59
CA LEU A 187 10.45 -21.19 6.22
C LEU A 187 10.70 -22.39 5.31
N ILE A 188 11.75 -22.35 4.47
CA ILE A 188 12.12 -23.47 3.59
C ILE A 188 12.98 -24.50 4.33
N HIS A 189 13.83 -24.03 5.23
CA HIS A 189 14.76 -24.84 6.02
C HIS A 189 14.49 -24.68 7.52
N PRO A 190 13.28 -25.01 8.01
CA PRO A 190 13.02 -24.96 9.43
C PRO A 190 13.93 -25.95 10.15
N GLY A 191 14.38 -25.58 11.36
CA GLY A 191 15.03 -26.53 12.26
C GLY A 191 14.13 -27.75 12.54
N MET A 192 14.71 -28.81 13.12
CA MET A 192 14.17 -30.19 13.26
C MET A 192 12.70 -30.39 13.71
N ARG A 193 11.94 -29.35 14.07
CA ARG A 193 10.61 -29.44 14.66
C ARG A 193 9.44 -28.97 13.79
N ARG A 194 9.65 -28.20 12.72
CA ARG A 194 8.56 -27.68 11.87
C ARG A 194 8.44 -28.42 10.54
N LYS A 195 7.21 -28.71 10.12
CA LYS A 195 6.95 -29.42 8.85
C LYS A 195 6.81 -28.41 7.72
N VAL A 196 7.66 -28.51 6.71
CA VAL A 196 7.55 -27.63 5.52
C VAL A 196 6.40 -28.09 4.64
N HIS A 197 5.38 -27.25 4.51
CA HIS A 197 4.28 -27.48 3.57
C HIS A 197 4.69 -27.13 2.13
N SER A 198 4.23 -27.93 1.17
CA SER A 198 4.58 -27.79 -0.26
C SER A 198 4.18 -26.43 -0.83
N THR A 199 3.00 -25.92 -0.46
CA THR A 199 2.50 -24.61 -0.90
C THR A 199 3.36 -23.48 -0.36
N THR A 200 3.70 -23.48 0.94
CA THR A 200 4.64 -22.50 1.53
C THR A 200 5.95 -22.52 0.79
N LYS A 201 6.55 -23.70 0.60
CA LYS A 201 7.84 -23.82 -0.09
C LYS A 201 7.79 -23.21 -1.49
N ARG A 202 6.71 -23.46 -2.23
CA ARG A 202 6.50 -22.89 -3.57
C ARG A 202 6.35 -21.36 -3.53
N LEU A 203 5.54 -20.82 -2.62
CA LEU A 203 5.35 -19.36 -2.49
C LEU A 203 6.66 -18.66 -2.11
N VAL A 204 7.36 -19.18 -1.11
CA VAL A 204 8.63 -18.60 -0.65
C VAL A 204 9.68 -18.65 -1.75
N LYS A 205 9.81 -19.78 -2.46
CA LYS A 205 10.75 -19.91 -3.58
C LYS A 205 10.44 -18.87 -4.67
N ARG A 206 9.17 -18.73 -5.03
CA ARG A 206 8.73 -17.72 -6.02
C ARG A 206 9.09 -16.29 -5.60
N ILE A 207 8.89 -15.93 -4.33
CA ILE A 207 9.27 -14.61 -3.81
C ILE A 207 10.78 -14.39 -3.91
N ILE A 208 11.60 -15.39 -3.56
CA ILE A 208 13.06 -15.29 -3.65
C ILE A 208 13.49 -15.07 -5.10
N GLU A 209 13.00 -15.88 -6.03
CA GLU A 209 13.35 -15.80 -7.45
C GLU A 209 12.89 -14.47 -8.07
N ASN A 210 11.65 -14.03 -7.78
CA ASN A 210 11.07 -12.87 -8.44
C ASN A 210 11.51 -11.53 -7.87
N TRP A 211 11.87 -11.48 -6.58
CA TRP A 211 12.22 -10.23 -5.90
C TRP A 211 13.68 -10.19 -5.44
N TRP A 212 14.13 -11.20 -4.69
CA TRP A 212 15.47 -11.16 -4.10
C TRP A 212 16.58 -11.29 -5.15
N GLU A 213 16.48 -12.29 -6.03
CA GLU A 213 17.51 -12.56 -7.05
C GLU A 213 17.61 -11.39 -8.03
N LYS A 214 16.48 -10.89 -8.54
CA LYS A 214 16.44 -9.69 -9.39
C LYS A 214 17.08 -8.47 -8.73
N LEU A 215 16.83 -8.26 -7.44
CA LEU A 215 17.46 -7.18 -6.68
C LEU A 215 18.99 -7.34 -6.54
N MET A 216 19.50 -8.57 -6.56
CA MET A 216 20.95 -8.83 -6.51
C MET A 216 21.60 -8.67 -7.88
N ASP A 217 20.92 -9.13 -8.94
CA ASP A 217 21.41 -9.02 -10.31
C ASP A 217 21.53 -7.57 -10.78
N CYS A 218 20.55 -6.71 -10.44
CA CYS A 218 20.59 -5.28 -10.75
C CYS A 218 21.67 -4.50 -9.97
N ASN A 219 22.25 -5.07 -8.91
CA ASN A 219 23.30 -4.45 -8.10
C ASN A 219 24.71 -4.97 -8.43
N SER A 220 24.86 -5.81 -9.47
CA SER A 220 26.17 -6.27 -9.94
C SER A 220 26.90 -5.17 -10.74
N PRO A 221 28.09 -4.70 -10.34
CA PRO A 221 28.85 -3.67 -11.07
C PRO A 221 29.39 -4.10 -12.44
N TYR A 222 29.05 -5.28 -12.95
CA TYR A 222 29.69 -5.87 -14.12
C TYR A 222 28.69 -6.22 -15.23
N THR A 223 28.12 -5.20 -15.89
CA THR A 223 27.69 -5.32 -17.29
C THR A 223 27.94 -4.01 -18.03
N SER A 224 29.23 -3.68 -18.20
CA SER A 224 29.69 -2.70 -19.19
C SER A 224 30.93 -3.24 -19.88
N SER A 225 30.80 -4.35 -20.60
CA SER A 225 31.75 -4.69 -21.65
C SER A 225 31.13 -5.69 -22.63
N LEU A 226 30.79 -5.22 -23.82
CA LEU A 226 31.34 -5.71 -25.09
C LEU A 226 30.63 -4.93 -26.22
N GLY A 227 31.17 -3.77 -26.58
CA GLY A 227 31.02 -3.21 -27.92
C GLY A 227 32.29 -3.53 -28.71
N PRO A 228 32.19 -3.89 -30.00
CA PRO A 228 33.35 -4.33 -30.78
C PRO A 228 34.30 -3.17 -31.06
N SER A 229 35.58 -3.48 -30.94
CA SER A 229 36.72 -2.64 -31.24
C SER A 229 36.71 -2.17 -32.70
N THR A 230 37.00 -0.88 -32.92
CA THR A 230 37.51 -0.35 -34.19
C THR A 230 38.63 0.67 -33.92
N PRO A 231 39.55 0.84 -34.87
CA PRO A 231 40.98 0.98 -34.61
C PRO A 231 41.47 2.44 -34.56
N SER A 232 42.72 2.54 -34.13
CA SER A 232 43.63 3.69 -34.12
C SER A 232 43.43 4.72 -35.23
N ASP A 233 43.51 6.00 -34.87
CA ASP A 233 44.05 7.06 -35.73
C ASP A 233 44.91 8.01 -34.89
N ASP A 234 46.11 8.28 -35.41
CA ASP A 234 47.14 9.18 -34.90
C ASP A 234 46.73 10.68 -35.08
N ILE A 235 46.90 11.48 -34.01
CA ILE A 235 47.63 12.78 -33.84
C ILE A 235 47.69 13.74 -35.08
N PRO A 236 47.55 15.11 -34.99
CA PRO A 236 48.21 15.98 -33.98
C PRO A 236 47.49 17.20 -33.38
N GLU A 237 48.12 17.63 -32.29
CA GLU A 237 48.09 18.91 -31.57
C GLU A 237 47.92 20.17 -32.42
N THR A 238 47.16 21.13 -31.90
CA THR A 238 47.51 22.56 -32.00
C THR A 238 46.85 23.38 -30.89
N GLU A 239 47.70 24.11 -30.18
CA GLU A 239 47.55 25.32 -29.37
C GLU A 239 46.15 25.96 -29.22
N LEU A 240 45.75 26.27 -27.97
CA LEU A 240 45.80 27.66 -27.46
C LEU A 240 45.49 27.74 -25.95
N THR A 241 46.51 28.02 -25.15
CA THR A 241 46.39 28.65 -23.83
C THR A 241 46.21 30.17 -23.94
N LYS A 242 45.53 30.76 -22.94
CA LYS A 242 45.29 32.20 -22.63
C LYS A 242 43.90 32.67 -23.07
N GLN A 243 43.08 33.35 -22.25
CA GLN A 243 43.41 34.27 -21.17
C GLN A 243 42.21 34.46 -20.23
N ILE A 244 42.52 34.68 -18.96
CA ILE A 244 41.73 35.41 -17.96
C ILE A 244 41.53 36.84 -18.49
N VAL A 245 40.28 37.31 -18.64
CA VAL A 245 39.57 38.42 -17.92
C VAL A 245 38.15 38.48 -18.47
#